data_AF-A0A822V4E4-F1
#
_entry.id   AF-A0A822V4E4-F1
#
_cell.length_a   1.000
_cell.length_b   1.000
_cell.length_c   1.000
_cell.angle_alpha   90.00
_cell.angle_beta   90.00
_cell.angle_gamma   90.00
#
_symmetry.space_group_name_H-M   'P 1'
#
loop_
_entity.id
_entity.type
_entity.pdbx_description
1 polymer ?
#
loop_
_entity_poly.entity_id
_entity_poly.type
_entity_poly.pdbx_seq_one_letter_code
_entity_poly.pdbx_strand_id
1 'polypeptide(L)'
;MKRWHILLIIGLTGVASLLLATFEQLIPGQQASLAMRLLILVQPAILTVTAVATGQALAAKLGLGAPLIDSWLQGDNTRAVLRRQLPPALAAGIAVAVLMIIYSSVILPLITDAATLAKMTRFDVPLATRILYGGITEELLTRWGLMSFFAWALWRMTGSGEIRSSLVWAAIIIAAALFAAGHLPFLFTIAAQPQPALVLAVLLGNFIPGLIFGWLFWRRGLEAAILSHGFAHCVNALAA
;
A
#
# COMPACT_ATOMS: atom_id res chain seq x y z
N MET A 1 16.38 -18.49 8.66
CA MET A 1 15.77 -17.45 7.79
C MET A 1 15.83 -16.11 8.53
N LYS A 2 16.15 -14.98 7.86
CA LYS A 2 16.11 -13.64 8.49
C LYS A 2 14.84 -12.88 8.05
N ARG A 3 14.34 -11.93 8.86
CA ARG A 3 13.13 -11.13 8.57
C ARG A 3 13.07 -10.61 7.13
N TRP A 4 14.14 -9.99 6.64
CA TRP A 4 14.15 -9.40 5.30
C TRP A 4 13.94 -10.42 4.17
N HIS A 5 14.30 -11.69 4.36
CA HIS A 5 13.99 -12.75 3.39
C HIS A 5 12.48 -12.98 3.31
N ILE A 6 11.79 -13.01 4.46
CA ILE A 6 10.34 -13.18 4.52
C ILE A 6 9.65 -12.00 3.83
N LEU A 7 10.04 -10.76 4.20
CA LEU A 7 9.49 -9.54 3.61
C LEU A 7 9.70 -9.51 2.10
N LEU A 8 10.88 -9.91 1.62
CA LEU A 8 11.17 -9.96 0.20
C LEU A 8 10.32 -11.02 -0.53
N ILE A 9 10.19 -12.22 0.05
CA ILE A 9 9.40 -13.31 -0.55
C ILE A 9 7.92 -12.92 -0.64
N ILE A 10 7.32 -12.42 0.44
CA ILE A 10 5.90 -12.03 0.43
C ILE A 10 5.66 -10.82 -0.48
N GLY A 11 6.60 -9.87 -0.52
CA GLY A 11 6.52 -8.71 -1.41
C GLY A 11 6.61 -9.10 -2.88
N LEU A 12 7.58 -9.94 -3.26
CA LEU A 12 7.70 -10.42 -4.64
C LEU A 12 6.56 -11.36 -5.05
N THR A 13 5.96 -12.08 -4.10
CA THR A 13 4.72 -12.83 -4.32
C THR A 13 3.56 -11.88 -4.65
N GLY A 14 3.46 -10.75 -3.95
CA GLY A 14 2.52 -9.70 -4.29
C GLY A 14 2.78 -9.07 -5.65
N VAL A 15 4.04 -8.79 -6.02
CA VAL A 15 4.39 -8.36 -7.38
C VAL A 15 3.95 -9.39 -8.41
N ALA A 16 4.26 -10.67 -8.23
CA ALA A 16 3.86 -11.73 -9.15
C ALA A 16 2.33 -11.85 -9.29
N SER A 17 1.56 -11.52 -8.25
CA SER A 17 0.09 -11.52 -8.30
C SER A 17 -0.50 -10.51 -9.30
N LEU A 18 0.28 -9.53 -9.78
CA LEU A 18 -0.13 -8.63 -10.87
C LEU A 18 -0.39 -9.39 -12.18
N LEU A 19 0.19 -10.58 -12.37
CA LEU A 19 -0.10 -11.42 -13.55
C LEU A 19 -1.54 -11.93 -13.59
N LEU A 20 -2.25 -11.91 -12.45
CA LEU A 20 -3.66 -12.28 -12.37
C LEU A 20 -4.57 -11.14 -12.87
N ALA A 21 -4.10 -9.90 -12.86
CA ALA A 21 -4.87 -8.75 -13.34
C ALA A 21 -4.85 -8.68 -14.87
N THR A 22 -6.01 -8.39 -15.47
CA THR A 22 -6.22 -8.39 -16.92
C THR A 22 -5.95 -7.00 -17.51
N PHE A 23 -4.72 -6.51 -17.40
CA PHE A 23 -4.31 -5.18 -17.90
C PHE A 23 -4.57 -4.98 -19.40
N GLU A 24 -4.61 -6.06 -20.18
CA GLU A 24 -4.98 -6.05 -21.60
C GLU A 24 -6.37 -5.47 -21.88
N GLN A 25 -7.29 -5.52 -20.91
CA GLN A 25 -8.63 -4.93 -21.08
C GLN A 25 -8.60 -3.40 -21.18
N LEU A 26 -7.51 -2.77 -20.76
CA LEU A 26 -7.31 -1.32 -20.87
C LEU A 26 -6.89 -0.90 -22.29
N ILE A 27 -6.45 -1.84 -23.14
CA ILE A 27 -5.99 -1.58 -24.51
C ILE A 27 -6.82 -2.44 -25.49
N PRO A 28 -7.97 -1.93 -25.97
CA PRO A 28 -8.86 -2.68 -26.85
C PRO A 28 -8.13 -3.19 -28.11
N GLY A 29 -8.31 -4.47 -28.44
CA GLY A 29 -7.77 -5.09 -29.66
C GLY A 29 -6.31 -5.55 -29.57
N GLN A 30 -5.64 -5.40 -28.42
CA GLN A 30 -4.29 -5.94 -28.22
C GLN A 30 -4.29 -7.06 -27.17
N GLN A 31 -3.74 -8.23 -27.55
CA GLN A 31 -3.40 -9.26 -26.57
C GLN A 31 -1.99 -8.99 -26.05
N ALA A 32 -1.85 -8.83 -24.73
CA ALA A 32 -0.54 -8.70 -24.11
C ALA A 32 0.21 -10.04 -24.20
N SER A 33 1.34 -10.05 -24.91
CA SER A 33 2.24 -11.20 -24.94
C SER A 33 2.75 -11.54 -23.54
N LEU A 34 3.17 -12.79 -23.32
CA LEU A 34 3.80 -13.19 -22.05
C LEU A 34 5.00 -12.29 -21.71
N ALA A 35 5.80 -11.90 -22.70
CA ALA A 35 6.93 -11.01 -22.50
C ALA A 35 6.50 -9.63 -21.97
N MET A 36 5.42 -9.05 -22.51
CA MET A 36 4.86 -7.79 -22.02
C MET A 36 4.33 -7.93 -20.58
N ARG A 37 3.62 -9.03 -20.27
CA ARG A 37 3.12 -9.29 -18.91
C ARG A 37 4.25 -9.40 -17.89
N LEU A 38 5.35 -10.09 -18.25
CA LEU A 38 6.54 -10.19 -17.41
C LEU A 38 7.25 -8.84 -17.24
N LEU A 39 7.28 -8.01 -18.28
CA LEU A 39 7.90 -6.69 -18.24
C LEU A 39 7.23 -5.76 -17.21
N ILE A 40 5.90 -5.86 -17.05
CA ILE A 40 5.14 -5.08 -16.04
C ILE A 40 5.64 -5.37 -14.62
N LEU A 41 6.20 -6.55 -14.36
CA LEU A 41 6.68 -6.94 -13.03
C LEU A 41 8.03 -6.32 -12.66
N VAL A 42 8.83 -5.89 -13.65
CA VAL A 42 10.22 -5.49 -13.44
C VAL A 42 10.30 -4.26 -12.54
N GLN A 43 9.56 -3.20 -12.86
CA GLN A 43 9.54 -1.97 -12.07
C GLN A 43 9.09 -2.22 -10.62
N PRO A 44 7.89 -2.80 -10.35
CA PRO A 44 7.46 -3.05 -8.98
C PRO A 44 8.41 -4.00 -8.23
N ALA A 45 9.00 -5.00 -8.89
CA ALA A 45 10.01 -5.87 -8.25
C ALA A 45 11.24 -5.08 -7.78
N ILE A 46 11.79 -4.20 -8.61
CA ILE A 46 12.93 -3.34 -8.25
C ILE A 46 12.56 -2.42 -7.09
N LEU A 47 11.37 -1.81 -7.13
CA LEU A 47 10.88 -0.95 -6.06
C LEU A 47 10.71 -1.74 -4.75
N THR A 48 10.16 -2.95 -4.79
CA THR A 48 9.98 -3.81 -3.61
C THR A 48 11.32 -4.22 -3.01
N VAL A 49 12.28 -4.66 -3.83
CA VAL A 49 13.64 -4.99 -3.37
C VAL A 49 14.29 -3.79 -2.69
N THR A 50 14.20 -2.61 -3.32
CA THR A 50 14.75 -1.37 -2.80
C THR A 50 14.09 -0.96 -1.48
N ALA A 51 12.77 -1.06 -1.40
CA ALA A 51 12.02 -0.73 -0.19
C ALA A 51 12.33 -1.68 0.97
N VAL A 52 12.42 -3.00 0.71
CA VAL A 52 12.80 -4.00 1.71
C VAL A 52 14.22 -3.74 2.23
N ALA A 53 15.17 -3.47 1.33
CA ALA A 53 16.54 -3.14 1.70
C ALA A 53 16.62 -1.86 2.54
N THR A 54 15.90 -0.81 2.12
CA THR A 54 15.84 0.49 2.80
C THR A 54 15.25 0.35 4.21
N GLY A 55 14.08 -0.26 4.35
CA GLY A 55 13.46 -0.46 5.66
C GLY A 55 14.31 -1.35 6.56
N GLN A 56 14.96 -2.39 6.01
CA GLN A 56 15.85 -3.25 6.79
C GLN A 56 17.08 -2.49 7.32
N ALA A 57 17.59 -1.51 6.59
CA ALA A 57 18.72 -0.69 7.01
C ALA A 57 18.34 0.44 7.99
N LEU A 58 17.11 0.94 7.93
CA LEU A 58 16.71 2.19 8.58
C LEU A 58 15.66 2.02 9.69
N ALA A 59 14.67 1.13 9.55
CA ALA A 59 13.50 1.06 10.43
C ALA A 59 13.87 0.85 11.91
N ALA A 60 14.78 -0.09 12.19
CA ALA A 60 15.20 -0.39 13.56
C ALA A 60 15.87 0.80 14.27
N LYS A 61 16.54 1.69 13.53
CA LYS A 61 17.17 2.90 14.08
C LYS A 61 16.13 3.92 14.57
N LEU A 62 14.87 3.75 14.17
CA LEU A 62 13.75 4.65 14.43
C LEU A 62 12.72 4.03 15.38
N GLY A 63 12.98 2.84 15.92
CA GLY A 63 12.01 2.08 16.71
C GLY A 63 10.84 1.52 15.89
N LEU A 64 10.95 1.49 14.56
CA LEU A 64 9.98 0.88 13.65
C LEU A 64 10.36 -0.58 13.37
N GLY A 65 9.37 -1.44 13.15
CA GLY A 65 9.63 -2.87 13.03
C GLY A 65 8.47 -3.70 12.49
N ALA A 66 8.72 -5.01 12.44
CA ALA A 66 7.76 -6.05 12.06
C ALA A 66 7.63 -7.04 13.24
N PRO A 67 6.99 -6.63 14.34
CA PRO A 67 7.04 -7.36 15.62
C PRO A 67 6.42 -8.75 15.56
N LEU A 68 5.49 -9.03 14.64
CA LEU A 68 4.90 -10.36 14.52
C LEU A 68 5.89 -11.33 13.86
N ILE A 69 6.54 -10.90 12.78
CA ILE A 69 7.59 -11.67 12.11
C ILE A 69 8.78 -11.84 13.05
N ASP A 70 9.19 -10.79 13.76
CA ASP A 70 10.29 -10.83 14.72
C ASP A 70 10.00 -11.82 15.85
N SER A 71 8.79 -11.78 16.42
CA SER A 71 8.35 -12.71 17.46
C SER A 71 8.31 -14.15 16.96
N TRP A 72 7.84 -14.38 15.73
CA TRP A 72 7.83 -15.73 15.14
C TRP A 72 9.24 -16.29 14.94
N LEU A 73 10.17 -15.48 14.43
CA LEU A 73 11.56 -15.89 14.21
C LEU A 73 12.33 -16.16 15.51
N GLN A 74 11.96 -15.48 16.59
CA GLN A 74 12.60 -15.64 17.91
C GLN A 74 11.96 -16.75 18.75
N GLY A 75 10.84 -17.34 18.30
CA GLY A 75 10.09 -18.33 19.08
C GLY A 75 9.32 -17.71 20.26
N ASP A 76 9.07 -16.40 20.21
CA ASP A 76 8.33 -15.67 21.24
C ASP A 76 6.80 -15.87 21.10
N ASN A 77 6.05 -15.26 22.01
CA ASN A 77 4.59 -15.35 22.04
C ASN A 77 3.92 -14.50 20.94
N THR A 78 3.85 -15.04 19.72
CA THR A 78 3.18 -14.42 18.56
C THR A 78 1.71 -14.09 18.82
N ARG A 79 1.01 -14.90 19.63
CA ARG A 79 -0.39 -14.67 20.02
C ARG A 79 -0.55 -13.37 20.80
N ALA A 80 0.40 -13.04 21.68
CA ALA A 80 0.37 -11.78 22.42
C ALA A 80 0.56 -10.57 21.49
N VAL A 81 1.44 -10.67 20.49
CA VAL A 81 1.62 -9.63 19.47
C VAL A 81 0.35 -9.44 18.64
N LEU A 82 -0.23 -10.53 18.13
CA LEU A 82 -1.49 -10.49 17.37
C LEU A 82 -2.63 -9.86 18.15
N ARG A 83 -2.80 -10.20 19.44
CA ARG A 83 -3.83 -9.59 20.30
C ARG A 83 -3.68 -8.06 20.42
N ARG A 84 -2.45 -7.54 20.29
CA ARG A 84 -2.17 -6.09 20.32
C ARG A 84 -2.32 -5.42 18.96
N GLN A 85 -2.11 -6.15 17.86
CA GLN A 85 -2.20 -5.61 16.49
C GLN A 85 -3.61 -5.72 15.91
N LEU A 86 -4.31 -6.83 16.14
CA LEU A 86 -5.51 -7.19 15.41
C LEU A 86 -6.69 -6.24 15.66
N PRO A 87 -7.08 -5.88 16.90
CA PRO A 87 -8.20 -4.96 17.10
C PRO A 87 -8.03 -3.59 16.41
N PRO A 88 -6.91 -2.86 16.57
CA PRO A 88 -6.74 -1.60 15.86
C PRO A 88 -6.59 -1.79 14.34
N ALA A 89 -6.01 -2.90 13.86
CA ALA A 89 -5.92 -3.19 12.43
C ALA A 89 -7.30 -3.43 11.79
N LEU A 90 -8.17 -4.19 12.46
CA LEU A 90 -9.54 -4.43 12.01
C LEU A 90 -10.36 -3.14 12.03
N ALA A 91 -10.28 -2.36 13.11
CA ALA A 91 -11.00 -1.09 13.21
C ALA A 91 -10.58 -0.09 12.10
N ALA A 92 -9.27 0.07 11.88
CA ALA A 92 -8.75 0.89 10.81
C ALA A 92 -9.12 0.33 9.42
N GLY A 93 -9.14 -0.99 9.26
CA GLY A 93 -9.51 -1.65 8.02
C GLY A 93 -10.98 -1.44 7.66
N ILE A 94 -11.89 -1.51 8.64
CA ILE A 94 -13.31 -1.16 8.47
C ILE A 94 -13.45 0.31 8.07
N ALA A 95 -12.76 1.22 8.76
CA ALA A 95 -12.82 2.64 8.45
C ALA A 95 -12.37 2.91 7.00
N VAL A 96 -11.24 2.31 6.57
CA VAL A 96 -10.78 2.45 5.18
C VAL A 96 -11.72 1.77 4.20
N ALA A 97 -12.28 0.60 4.51
CA ALA A 97 -13.26 -0.05 3.64
C ALA A 97 -14.50 0.83 3.42
N VAL A 98 -15.02 1.46 4.47
CA VAL A 98 -16.13 2.43 4.35
C VAL A 98 -15.75 3.59 3.45
N LEU A 99 -14.53 4.14 3.58
CA LEU A 99 -14.03 5.18 2.68
C LEU A 99 -13.96 4.70 1.22
N MET A 100 -13.48 3.48 0.98
CA MET A 100 -13.43 2.89 -0.36
C MET A 100 -14.82 2.67 -0.97
N ILE A 101 -15.79 2.23 -0.16
CA ILE A 101 -17.18 2.03 -0.58
C ILE A 101 -17.81 3.39 -0.92
N ILE A 102 -17.67 4.41 -0.06
CA ILE A 102 -18.16 5.77 -0.33
C ILE A 102 -17.51 6.34 -1.60
N TYR A 103 -16.18 6.16 -1.74
CA TYR A 103 -15.45 6.61 -2.91
C TYR A 103 -15.99 5.99 -4.20
N SER A 104 -16.18 4.67 -4.23
CA SER A 104 -16.61 3.93 -5.42
C SER A 104 -18.10 4.10 -5.75
N SER A 105 -18.98 4.08 -4.75
CA SER A 105 -20.44 4.10 -4.93
C SER A 105 -21.06 5.50 -4.99
N VAL A 106 -20.40 6.52 -4.40
CA VAL A 106 -20.95 7.88 -4.30
C VAL A 106 -20.07 8.87 -5.04
N ILE A 107 -18.79 8.95 -4.69
CA ILE A 107 -17.90 10.01 -5.19
C ILE A 107 -17.61 9.83 -6.69
N LEU A 108 -17.17 8.65 -7.12
CA LEU A 108 -16.83 8.39 -8.52
C LEU A 108 -17.98 8.69 -9.49
N PRO A 109 -19.23 8.21 -9.27
CA PRO A 109 -20.36 8.53 -10.15
C PRO A 109 -20.71 10.02 -10.24
N LEU A 110 -20.44 10.81 -9.20
CA LEU A 110 -20.76 12.25 -9.17
C LEU A 110 -19.76 13.11 -9.96
N ILE A 111 -18.50 12.67 -10.04
CA ILE A 111 -17.40 13.51 -10.55
C ILE A 111 -16.74 12.97 -11.82
N THR A 112 -17.20 11.83 -12.32
CA THR A 112 -16.59 11.13 -13.45
C THR A 112 -17.60 11.00 -14.58
N ASP A 113 -17.19 11.32 -15.80
CA ASP A 113 -18.04 11.13 -16.97
C ASP A 113 -18.32 9.63 -17.21
N ALA A 114 -19.46 9.33 -17.84
CA ALA A 114 -19.93 7.96 -18.00
C ALA A 114 -18.94 7.06 -18.79
N ALA A 115 -18.20 7.62 -19.75
CA ALA A 115 -17.26 6.85 -20.57
C ALA A 115 -16.01 6.48 -19.76
N THR A 116 -15.46 7.41 -18.98
CA THR A 116 -14.35 7.14 -18.06
C THR A 116 -14.77 6.17 -16.96
N LEU A 117 -15.96 6.38 -16.37
CA LEU A 117 -16.49 5.49 -15.32
C LEU A 117 -16.65 4.06 -15.83
N ALA A 118 -17.16 3.86 -17.05
CA ALA A 118 -17.30 2.55 -17.67
C ALA A 118 -15.94 1.84 -17.90
N LYS A 119 -14.86 2.59 -18.17
CA LYS A 119 -13.51 2.01 -18.26
C LYS A 119 -12.97 1.58 -16.89
N MET A 120 -13.18 2.43 -15.87
CA MET A 120 -12.77 2.14 -14.50
C MET A 120 -13.48 0.91 -13.92
N THR A 121 -14.77 0.73 -14.21
CA THR A 121 -15.54 -0.43 -13.74
C THR A 121 -15.25 -1.71 -14.52
N ARG A 122 -14.81 -1.60 -15.79
CA ARG A 122 -14.45 -2.77 -16.60
C ARG A 122 -13.14 -3.42 -16.13
N PHE A 123 -12.21 -2.64 -15.61
CA PHE A 123 -10.95 -3.16 -15.07
C PHE A 123 -11.12 -3.54 -13.60
N ASP A 124 -11.52 -4.78 -13.34
CA ASP A 124 -11.57 -5.32 -11.99
C ASP A 124 -10.27 -6.06 -11.64
N VAL A 125 -9.63 -5.63 -10.56
CA VAL A 125 -8.42 -6.27 -10.04
C VAL A 125 -8.85 -7.42 -9.14
N PRO A 126 -8.43 -8.67 -9.39
CA PRO A 126 -8.83 -9.81 -8.57
C PRO A 126 -8.53 -9.57 -7.08
N LEU A 127 -9.42 -10.03 -6.19
CA LEU A 127 -9.26 -9.88 -4.74
C LEU A 127 -7.90 -10.41 -4.25
N ALA A 128 -7.41 -11.51 -4.84
CA ALA A 128 -6.09 -12.05 -4.54
C ALA A 128 -4.97 -11.02 -4.80
N THR A 129 -5.00 -10.32 -5.93
CA THR A 129 -4.03 -9.26 -6.27
C THR A 129 -4.21 -8.04 -5.37
N ARG A 130 -5.45 -7.66 -5.03
CA ARG A 130 -5.71 -6.58 -4.07
C ARG A 130 -5.09 -6.88 -2.71
N ILE A 131 -5.22 -8.11 -2.20
CA ILE A 131 -4.63 -8.51 -0.92
C ILE A 131 -3.10 -8.65 -1.00
N LEU A 132 -2.58 -9.33 -2.02
CA LEU A 132 -1.15 -9.64 -2.12
C LEU A 132 -0.32 -8.44 -2.59
N TYR A 133 -0.77 -7.71 -3.61
CA TYR A 133 -0.10 -6.49 -4.04
C TYR A 133 -0.48 -5.31 -3.16
N GLY A 134 -1.76 -4.96 -3.08
CA GLY A 134 -2.24 -3.82 -2.29
C GLY A 134 -1.97 -3.99 -0.79
N GLY A 135 -2.46 -5.07 -0.20
CA GLY A 135 -2.34 -5.31 1.24
C GLY A 135 -0.91 -5.57 1.74
N ILE A 136 -0.03 -6.19 0.93
CA ILE A 136 1.35 -6.53 1.36
C ILE A 136 2.38 -5.65 0.65
N THR A 137 2.43 -5.68 -0.68
CA THR A 137 3.52 -5.04 -1.44
C THR A 137 3.50 -3.53 -1.28
N GLU A 138 2.35 -2.89 -1.34
CA GLU A 138 2.27 -1.43 -1.16
C GLU A 138 2.67 -1.00 0.24
N GLU A 139 2.34 -1.77 1.28
CA GLU A 139 2.79 -1.51 2.64
C GLU A 139 4.32 -1.66 2.79
N LEU A 140 4.93 -2.63 2.09
CA LEU A 140 6.39 -2.73 2.03
C LEU A 140 7.01 -1.52 1.32
N LEU A 141 6.45 -1.09 0.19
CA LEU A 141 6.93 0.06 -0.57
C LEU A 141 6.87 1.34 0.28
N THR A 142 5.70 1.58 0.87
CA THR A 142 5.38 2.88 1.47
C THR A 142 5.74 2.96 2.94
N ARG A 143 5.39 1.97 3.75
CA ARG A 143 5.58 2.02 5.22
C ARG A 143 6.99 1.54 5.54
N TRP A 144 7.31 0.33 5.10
CA TRP A 144 8.63 -0.23 5.37
C TRP A 144 9.74 0.56 4.64
N GLY A 145 9.57 0.88 3.35
CA GLY A 145 10.52 1.64 2.54
C GLY A 145 10.47 3.15 2.76
N LEU A 146 9.52 3.83 2.11
CA LEU A 146 9.47 5.30 2.02
C LEU A 146 9.38 5.98 3.39
N MET A 147 8.44 5.56 4.24
CA MET A 147 8.24 6.20 5.54
C MET A 147 9.47 6.02 6.44
N SER A 148 10.09 4.84 6.48
CA SER A 148 11.36 4.64 7.20
C SER A 148 12.48 5.53 6.66
N PHE A 149 12.57 5.67 5.33
CA PHE A 149 13.55 6.54 4.68
C PHE A 149 13.36 8.01 5.08
N PHE A 150 12.15 8.56 4.94
CA PHE A 150 11.89 9.96 5.26
C PHE A 150 12.01 10.23 6.76
N ALA A 151 11.52 9.32 7.61
CA ALA A 151 11.68 9.44 9.06
C ALA A 151 13.18 9.48 9.44
N TRP A 152 13.99 8.62 8.83
CA TRP A 152 15.43 8.62 9.03
C TRP A 152 16.09 9.89 8.50
N ALA A 153 15.77 10.33 7.29
CA ALA A 153 16.35 11.52 6.69
C ALA A 153 16.05 12.78 7.52
N LEU A 154 14.78 12.97 7.90
CA LEU A 154 14.34 14.08 8.75
C LEU A 154 15.01 14.04 10.12
N TRP A 155 15.09 12.85 10.73
CA TRP A 155 15.79 12.66 12.00
C TRP A 155 17.27 13.06 11.90
N ARG A 156 17.98 12.57 10.87
CA ARG A 156 19.40 12.88 10.61
C ARG A 156 19.67 14.36 10.41
N MET A 157 18.75 15.11 9.80
CA MET A 157 18.85 16.56 9.63
C MET A 157 18.71 17.33 10.95
N THR A 158 18.05 16.74 11.97
CA THR A 158 17.74 17.42 13.23
C THR A 158 18.72 17.11 14.37
N GLY A 159 19.72 16.25 14.15
CA GLY A 159 20.79 15.95 15.12
C GLY A 159 20.64 14.60 15.83
N SER A 160 21.37 14.43 16.94
CA SER A 160 21.42 13.20 17.74
C SER A 160 20.38 13.20 18.87
N GLY A 161 19.54 12.18 18.94
CA GLY A 161 18.53 12.00 19.98
C GLY A 161 17.43 11.03 19.53
N GLU A 162 16.41 10.82 20.36
CA GLU A 162 15.23 10.05 19.96
C GLU A 162 14.45 10.78 18.85
N ILE A 163 13.85 10.02 17.93
CA ILE A 163 13.03 10.61 16.88
C ILE A 163 11.76 11.23 17.48
N ARG A 164 11.53 12.52 17.22
CA ARG A 164 10.34 13.23 17.67
C ARG A 164 9.10 12.77 16.89
N SER A 165 7.97 12.66 17.57
CA SER A 165 6.67 12.34 16.97
C SER A 165 6.30 13.21 15.77
N SER A 166 6.68 14.50 15.77
CA SER A 166 6.42 15.41 14.65
C SER A 166 7.17 14.99 13.38
N LEU A 167 8.39 14.46 13.49
CA LEU A 167 9.16 13.98 12.34
C LEU A 167 8.58 12.67 11.79
N VAL A 168 8.07 11.80 12.67
CA VAL A 168 7.37 10.59 12.23
C VAL A 168 6.08 10.94 11.48
N TRP A 169 5.29 11.88 11.99
CA TRP A 169 4.10 12.37 11.28
C TRP A 169 4.44 13.02 9.94
N ALA A 170 5.51 13.83 9.87
CA ALA A 170 5.97 14.39 8.60
C ALA A 170 6.34 13.27 7.60
N ALA A 171 7.03 12.22 8.04
CA ALA A 171 7.33 11.07 7.20
C ALA A 171 6.07 10.30 6.75
N ILE A 172 5.07 10.15 7.63
CA ILE A 172 3.76 9.56 7.28
C ILE A 172 3.08 10.38 6.17
N ILE A 173 3.02 11.70 6.34
CA ILE A 173 2.38 12.61 5.38
C ILE A 173 3.09 12.56 4.03
N ILE A 174 4.43 12.63 4.01
CA ILE A 174 5.22 12.57 2.78
C ILE A 174 5.02 11.21 2.09
N ALA A 175 5.12 10.10 2.81
CA ALA A 175 4.93 8.77 2.25
C ALA A 175 3.51 8.57 1.71
N ALA A 176 2.48 9.05 2.42
CA ALA A 176 1.09 9.01 1.97
C ALA A 176 0.87 9.86 0.71
N ALA A 177 1.50 11.04 0.62
CA ALA A 177 1.40 11.90 -0.56
C ALA A 177 2.08 11.26 -1.78
N LEU A 178 3.25 10.66 -1.61
CA LEU A 178 3.95 9.93 -2.68
C LEU A 178 3.18 8.68 -3.11
N PHE A 179 2.58 7.96 -2.16
CA PHE A 179 1.71 6.83 -2.46
C PHE A 179 0.50 7.24 -3.31
N ALA A 180 -0.18 8.33 -2.92
CA ALA A 180 -1.28 8.89 -3.68
C ALA A 180 -0.85 9.35 -5.09
N ALA A 181 0.28 10.05 -5.20
CA ALA A 181 0.84 10.45 -6.49
C ALA A 181 1.23 9.25 -7.37
N GLY A 182 1.69 8.14 -6.77
CA GLY A 182 2.01 6.89 -7.45
C GLY A 182 0.83 6.24 -8.18
N HIS A 183 -0.41 6.62 -7.85
CA HIS A 183 -1.61 6.14 -8.53
C HIS A 183 -1.98 6.96 -9.77
N LEU A 184 -1.43 8.18 -9.92
CA LEU A 184 -1.75 9.05 -11.05
C LEU A 184 -1.37 8.45 -12.41
N PRO A 185 -0.19 7.82 -12.61
CA PRO A 185 0.14 7.20 -13.89
C PRO A 185 -0.92 6.21 -14.37
N PHE A 186 -1.49 5.42 -13.45
CA PHE A 186 -2.55 4.47 -13.78
C PHE A 186 -3.90 5.16 -14.06
N LEU A 187 -4.22 6.26 -13.37
CA LEU A 187 -5.37 7.08 -13.76
C LEU A 187 -5.23 7.59 -15.20
N PHE A 188 -4.03 8.08 -15.57
CA PHE A 188 -3.76 8.61 -16.91
C PHE A 188 -3.75 7.54 -18.01
N THR A 189 -3.55 6.25 -17.68
CA THR A 189 -3.72 5.16 -18.66
C THR A 189 -5.20 4.86 -18.93
N ILE A 190 -6.08 5.04 -17.95
CA ILE A 190 -7.53 4.86 -18.09
C ILE A 190 -8.17 6.06 -18.81
N ALA A 191 -7.80 7.27 -18.38
CA ALA A 191 -8.32 8.53 -18.88
C ALA A 191 -7.17 9.46 -19.26
N ALA A 192 -6.99 9.71 -20.55
CA ALA A 192 -5.89 10.56 -21.04
C ALA A 192 -5.98 12.01 -20.56
N GLN A 193 -7.19 12.52 -20.33
CA GLN A 193 -7.47 13.85 -19.79
C GLN A 193 -8.52 13.75 -18.68
N PRO A 194 -8.16 13.24 -17.50
CA PRO A 194 -9.10 13.09 -16.40
C PRO A 194 -9.54 14.47 -15.90
N GLN A 195 -10.79 14.59 -15.48
CA GLN A 195 -11.28 15.84 -14.88
C GLN A 195 -10.46 16.18 -13.62
N PRO A 196 -10.17 17.47 -13.34
CA PRO A 196 -9.41 17.84 -12.14
C PRO A 196 -10.01 17.32 -10.83
N ALA A 197 -11.35 17.25 -10.75
CA ALA A 197 -12.07 16.68 -9.61
C ALA A 197 -11.74 15.19 -9.40
N LEU A 198 -11.66 14.41 -10.49
CA LEU A 198 -11.29 13.00 -10.44
C LEU A 198 -9.82 12.81 -10.01
N VAL A 199 -8.91 13.65 -10.50
CA VAL A 199 -7.50 13.65 -10.06
C VAL A 199 -7.42 13.88 -8.55
N LEU A 200 -8.10 14.91 -8.05
CA LEU A 200 -8.15 15.22 -6.62
C LEU A 200 -8.76 14.05 -5.82
N ALA A 201 -9.82 13.44 -6.31
CA ALA A 201 -10.47 12.33 -5.64
C ALA A 201 -9.55 11.09 -5.57
N VAL A 202 -8.81 10.76 -6.63
CA VAL A 202 -7.80 9.68 -6.60
C VAL A 202 -6.69 10.00 -5.59
N LEU A 203 -6.23 11.25 -5.55
CA LEU A 203 -5.22 11.67 -4.58
C LEU A 203 -5.72 11.51 -3.15
N LEU A 204 -6.91 12.03 -2.83
CA LEU A 204 -7.50 11.94 -1.49
C LEU A 204 -7.84 10.50 -1.10
N GLY A 205 -8.37 9.72 -2.04
CA GLY A 205 -8.73 8.31 -1.86
C GLY A 205 -7.54 7.41 -1.50
N ASN A 206 -6.31 7.81 -1.86
CA ASN A 206 -5.09 7.10 -1.49
C ASN A 206 -4.33 7.76 -0.34
N PHE A 207 -4.37 9.10 -0.25
CA PHE A 207 -3.70 9.86 0.80
C PHE A 207 -4.30 9.57 2.18
N ILE A 208 -5.63 9.53 2.31
CA ILE A 208 -6.30 9.34 3.59
C ILE A 208 -6.04 7.93 4.17
N PRO A 209 -6.24 6.81 3.43
CA PRO A 209 -5.77 5.49 3.86
C PRO A 209 -4.26 5.46 4.10
N GLY A 210 -3.52 6.17 3.24
CA GLY A 210 -2.11 6.56 3.40
C GLY A 210 -1.72 6.87 4.84
N LEU A 211 -2.37 7.89 5.40
CA LEU A 211 -2.16 8.38 6.76
C LEU A 211 -2.56 7.34 7.83
N ILE A 212 -3.70 6.67 7.65
CA ILE A 212 -4.23 5.70 8.62
C ILE A 212 -3.28 4.52 8.78
N PHE A 213 -2.86 3.89 7.68
CA PHE A 213 -1.93 2.76 7.73
C PHE A 213 -0.52 3.20 8.14
N GLY A 214 -0.08 4.41 7.77
CA GLY A 214 1.19 4.97 8.25
C GLY A 214 1.21 5.17 9.78
N TRP A 215 0.14 5.71 10.34
CA TRP A 215 -0.04 5.78 11.80
C TRP A 215 -0.07 4.38 12.42
N LEU A 216 -0.78 3.43 11.82
CA LEU A 216 -0.86 2.07 12.34
C LEU A 216 0.51 1.38 12.33
N PHE A 217 1.30 1.54 11.27
CA PHE A 217 2.68 1.07 11.19
C PHE A 217 3.53 1.65 12.32
N TRP A 218 3.45 2.97 12.54
CA TRP A 218 4.19 3.62 13.64
C TRP A 218 3.80 3.08 15.02
N ARG A 219 2.50 2.87 15.28
CA ARG A 219 2.01 2.52 16.61
C ARG A 219 2.01 1.02 16.89
N ARG A 220 1.92 0.17 15.87
CA ARG A 220 1.66 -1.26 16.00
C ARG A 220 2.57 -2.15 15.15
N GLY A 221 3.39 -1.59 14.27
CA GLY A 221 4.31 -2.34 13.40
C GLY A 221 3.72 -2.71 12.04
N LEU A 222 4.59 -3.22 11.17
CA LEU A 222 4.30 -3.40 9.74
C LEU A 222 3.12 -4.33 9.48
N GLU A 223 3.02 -5.42 10.24
CA GLU A 223 1.98 -6.43 10.02
C GLU A 223 0.60 -5.90 10.39
N ALA A 224 0.51 -4.94 11.33
CA ALA A 224 -0.77 -4.30 11.62
C ALA A 224 -1.27 -3.49 10.41
N ALA A 225 -0.38 -2.76 9.72
CA ALA A 225 -0.72 -2.05 8.49
C ALA A 225 -1.13 -3.01 7.37
N ILE A 226 -0.37 -4.10 7.17
CA ILE A 226 -0.68 -5.16 6.18
C ILE A 226 -2.04 -5.80 6.46
N LEU A 227 -2.29 -6.21 7.70
CA LEU A 227 -3.57 -6.81 8.10
C LEU A 227 -4.73 -5.84 7.88
N SER A 228 -4.54 -4.56 8.22
CA SER A 228 -5.57 -3.54 8.07
C SER A 228 -5.92 -3.29 6.61
N HIS A 229 -4.90 -3.13 5.76
CA HIS A 229 -5.10 -2.85 4.33
C HIS A 229 -5.67 -4.06 3.59
N GLY A 230 -5.13 -5.26 3.81
CA GLY A 230 -5.69 -6.49 3.27
C GLY A 230 -7.14 -6.70 3.71
N PHE A 231 -7.46 -6.45 4.99
CA PHE A 231 -8.83 -6.55 5.49
C PHE A 231 -9.78 -5.52 4.88
N ALA A 232 -9.32 -4.28 4.65
CA ALA A 232 -10.12 -3.28 3.97
C ALA A 232 -10.56 -3.74 2.57
N HIS A 233 -9.67 -4.41 1.82
CA HIS A 233 -10.03 -5.00 0.54
C HIS A 233 -11.04 -6.14 0.67
N CYS A 234 -10.90 -7.02 1.67
CA CYS A 234 -11.88 -8.07 1.93
C CYS A 234 -13.28 -7.49 2.20
N VAL A 235 -13.39 -6.48 3.08
CA VAL A 235 -14.66 -5.84 3.40
C VAL A 235 -15.25 -5.14 2.18
N ASN A 236 -14.44 -4.40 1.42
CA ASN A 236 -14.90 -3.74 0.20
C ASN A 236 -15.37 -4.74 -0.86
N ALA A 237 -14.75 -5.92 -0.97
CA ALA A 237 -15.16 -6.94 -1.95
C ALA A 237 -16.50 -7.60 -1.60
N LEU A 238 -16.91 -7.60 -0.32
CA LEU A 238 -18.22 -8.09 0.11
C LEU A 238 -19.35 -7.08 -0.12
N ALA A 239 -19.01 -5.81 -0.37
CA ALA A 239 -19.95 -4.72 -0.60
C ALA A 239 -20.10 -4.34 -2.08
N ALA A 240 -19.32 -4.96 -2.97
CA ALA A 240 -19.28 -4.70 -4.41
C ALA A 240 -20.20 -5.66 -5.19
#